data_AF-M7P1G4-F1
#
_entry.id   AF-M7P1G4-F1
#
_cell.length_a   1.000
_cell.length_b   1.000
_cell.length_c   1.000
_cell.angle_alpha   90.00
_cell.angle_beta   90.00
_cell.angle_gamma   90.00
#
_symmetry.space_group_name_H-M   'P 1'
#
loop_
_entity.id
_entity.type
_entity.pdbx_description
1 polymer ?
#
loop_
_entity_poly.entity_id
_entity_poly.type
_entity_poly.pdbx_seq_one_letter_code
_entity_poly.pdbx_strand_id
1 'polypeptide(L)'
;MMKTAFAFLLFLTSSPLFADQSLCAEAQTTLEMNACLSEMLKDTEQHMRVTLSEAMQRHQDDGQVMEAISDSQHNWQSYRDSHCRSLYEIWRQGSIRNVIYLGCAIQLTEARTEQLRNDYLTLMDSAETPKPGRKPEQSSGNRPL
;
A
#
# COMPACT_ATOMS: atom_id res chain seq x y z
N MET A 1 7.22 -59.95 -22.86
CA MET A 1 7.79 -58.82 -23.64
C MET A 1 6.72 -57.74 -23.79
N MET A 2 6.84 -56.60 -23.11
CA MET A 2 6.20 -55.31 -23.45
C MET A 2 6.80 -54.23 -22.52
N LYS A 3 7.92 -53.62 -22.92
CA LYS A 3 8.05 -52.21 -23.33
C LYS A 3 7.63 -51.20 -22.25
N THR A 4 8.65 -50.77 -21.52
CA THR A 4 8.75 -49.51 -20.77
C THR A 4 8.22 -48.34 -21.58
N ALA A 5 7.28 -47.57 -21.03
CA ALA A 5 6.96 -46.23 -21.50
C ALA A 5 7.30 -45.24 -20.38
N PHE A 6 8.30 -44.42 -20.69
CA PHE A 6 8.90 -43.38 -19.88
C PHE A 6 7.86 -42.25 -19.70
N ALA A 7 7.30 -42.10 -18.51
CA ALA A 7 6.49 -40.93 -18.16
C ALA A 7 7.37 -39.99 -17.34
N PHE A 8 8.10 -39.12 -18.04
CA PHE A 8 8.87 -38.03 -17.44
C PHE A 8 7.86 -36.96 -16.96
N LEU A 9 7.45 -37.05 -15.69
CA LEU A 9 6.65 -36.02 -15.05
C LEU A 9 7.57 -34.81 -14.83
N LEU A 10 7.43 -33.79 -15.68
CA LEU A 10 8.05 -32.48 -15.48
C LEU A 10 7.44 -31.86 -14.20
N PHE A 11 8.17 -31.94 -13.09
CA PHE A 11 7.90 -31.10 -11.93
C PHE A 11 8.28 -29.66 -12.28
N LEU A 12 7.28 -28.88 -12.72
CA LEU A 12 7.35 -27.42 -12.70
C LEU A 12 7.39 -26.98 -11.23
N THR A 13 8.59 -26.93 -10.66
CA THR A 13 8.79 -26.26 -9.37
C THR A 13 8.64 -24.77 -9.62
N SER A 14 7.42 -24.26 -9.46
CA SER A 14 7.21 -22.83 -9.27
C SER A 14 7.87 -22.49 -7.93
N SER A 15 9.08 -21.93 -7.99
CA SER A 15 9.64 -21.26 -6.82
C SER A 15 8.74 -20.06 -6.56
N PRO A 16 8.09 -19.94 -5.39
CA PRO A 16 7.56 -18.65 -4.99
C PRO A 16 8.74 -17.67 -4.97
N LEU A 17 8.66 -16.63 -5.79
CA LEU A 17 9.43 -15.40 -5.58
C LEU A 17 8.94 -14.83 -4.26
N PHE A 18 9.54 -15.27 -3.14
CA PHE A 18 9.48 -14.51 -1.91
C PHE A 18 10.34 -13.26 -2.13
N ALA A 19 9.76 -12.26 -2.77
CA ALA A 19 10.24 -10.89 -2.64
C ALA A 19 9.93 -10.47 -1.20
N ASP A 20 10.91 -10.62 -0.31
CA ASP A 20 11.32 -9.57 0.62
C ASP A 20 12.58 -10.05 1.35
N GLN A 21 13.70 -10.04 0.64
CA GLN A 21 14.99 -10.13 1.30
C GLN A 21 15.31 -8.73 1.80
N SER A 22 14.90 -8.51 3.05
CA SER A 22 15.63 -7.77 4.07
C SER A 22 15.44 -6.26 4.14
N LEU A 23 14.29 -5.87 4.69
CA LEU A 23 14.21 -4.66 5.50
C LEU A 23 15.27 -4.80 6.62
N CYS A 24 16.47 -4.27 6.39
CA CYS A 24 17.66 -4.35 7.26
C CYS A 24 18.51 -5.66 7.21
N ALA A 25 18.89 -6.17 6.03
CA ALA A 25 19.76 -7.37 5.88
C ALA A 25 21.04 -7.36 6.70
N GLU A 26 21.68 -6.20 6.75
CA GLU A 26 23.00 -6.04 7.33
C GLU A 26 22.96 -6.05 8.86
N ALA A 27 21.78 -5.88 9.47
CA ALA A 27 21.62 -5.89 10.91
C ALA A 27 21.86 -7.30 11.48
N GLN A 28 22.90 -7.43 12.30
CA GLN A 28 23.31 -8.68 12.94
C GLN A 28 22.72 -8.83 14.35
N THR A 29 22.32 -7.72 14.96
CA THR A 29 21.75 -7.70 16.31
C THR A 29 20.34 -7.14 16.33
N THR A 30 19.55 -7.50 17.34
CA THR A 30 18.23 -6.90 17.55
C THR A 30 18.30 -5.38 17.77
N LEU A 31 19.42 -4.88 18.31
CA LEU A 31 19.65 -3.45 18.48
C LEU A 31 19.81 -2.73 17.13
N GLU A 32 20.66 -3.27 16.26
CA GLU A 32 20.85 -2.75 14.89
C GLU A 32 19.55 -2.84 14.09
N MET A 33 18.82 -3.94 14.23
CA MET A 33 17.53 -4.14 13.57
C MET A 33 16.52 -3.07 14.01
N ASN A 34 16.43 -2.79 15.31
CA ASN A 34 15.57 -1.73 15.84
C ASN A 34 15.95 -0.36 15.27
N ALA A 35 17.25 -0.04 15.21
CA ALA A 35 17.72 1.25 14.70
C ALA A 35 17.37 1.42 13.21
N CYS A 36 17.68 0.41 12.40
CA CYS A 36 17.40 0.44 10.98
C CYS A 36 15.88 0.53 10.68
N LEU A 37 15.06 -0.30 11.33
CA LEU A 37 13.61 -0.25 11.13
C LEU A 37 12.97 1.04 11.66
N SER A 38 13.57 1.69 12.65
CA SER A 38 13.08 2.99 13.14
C SER A 38 13.30 4.10 12.10
N GLU A 39 14.46 4.13 11.45
CA GLU A 39 14.71 5.10 10.37
C GLU A 39 13.82 4.81 9.16
N MET A 40 13.68 3.52 8.81
CA MET A 40 12.77 3.11 7.75
C MET A 40 11.32 3.53 8.02
N LEU A 41 10.81 3.32 9.24
CA LEU A 41 9.46 3.76 9.60
C LEU A 41 9.32 5.28 9.42
N LYS A 42 10.32 6.06 9.84
CA LYS A 42 10.31 7.52 9.68
C LYS A 42 10.28 7.95 8.22
N ASP A 43 11.03 7.29 7.35
CA ASP A 43 11.03 7.54 5.90
C ASP A 43 9.70 7.15 5.26
N THR A 44 9.17 5.97 5.59
CA THR A 44 7.86 5.50 5.12
C THR A 44 6.73 6.43 5.58
N GLU A 45 6.77 6.90 6.83
CA GLU A 45 5.81 7.89 7.35
C GLU A 45 5.96 9.24 6.64
N GLN A 46 7.18 9.64 6.28
CA GLN A 46 7.39 10.86 5.51
C GLN A 46 6.76 10.76 4.12
N HIS A 47 6.94 9.63 3.42
CA HIS A 47 6.27 9.40 2.14
C HIS A 47 4.74 9.44 2.28
N MET A 48 4.20 8.75 3.28
CA MET A 48 2.75 8.76 3.57
C MET A 48 2.22 10.18 3.84
N ARG A 49 2.96 11.00 4.60
CA ARG A 49 2.60 12.41 4.88
C ARG A 49 2.60 13.27 3.62
N VAL A 50 3.57 13.07 2.73
CA VAL A 50 3.62 13.78 1.43
C VAL A 50 2.40 13.42 0.59
N THR A 51 2.09 12.13 0.44
CA THR A 51 0.91 11.67 -0.31
C THR A 51 -0.41 12.17 0.30
N LEU A 52 -0.51 12.20 1.64
CA LEU A 52 -1.65 12.80 2.33
C LEU A 52 -1.79 14.29 2.00
N SER A 53 -0.68 15.04 2.04
CA SER A 53 -0.69 16.46 1.71
C SER A 53 -1.14 16.72 0.28
N GLU A 54 -0.70 15.88 -0.67
CA GLU A 54 -1.16 15.96 -2.07
C GLU A 54 -2.65 15.66 -2.19
N ALA A 55 -3.15 14.65 -1.48
CA ALA A 55 -4.57 14.31 -1.44
C ALA A 55 -5.40 15.49 -0.88
N MET A 56 -4.96 16.08 0.24
CA MET A 56 -5.62 17.26 0.82
C MET A 56 -5.58 18.46 -0.13
N GLN A 57 -4.43 18.70 -0.79
CA GLN A 57 -4.26 19.81 -1.73
C GLN A 57 -5.22 19.71 -2.93
N ARG A 58 -5.49 18.49 -3.43
CA ARG A 58 -6.46 18.26 -4.52
C ARG A 58 -7.89 18.64 -4.12
N HIS A 59 -8.21 18.54 -2.83
CA HIS A 59 -9.54 18.78 -2.27
C HIS A 59 -9.61 20.08 -1.45
N GLN A 60 -8.65 20.99 -1.58
CA GLN A 60 -8.52 22.18 -0.73
C GLN A 60 -9.76 23.11 -0.75
N ASP A 61 -10.54 23.08 -1.83
CA ASP A 61 -11.73 23.93 -2.00
C ASP A 61 -13.00 23.28 -1.42
N ASP A 62 -12.94 22.03 -0.96
CA ASP A 62 -14.03 21.30 -0.32
C ASP A 62 -13.69 21.00 1.15
N GLY A 63 -14.14 21.89 2.02
CA GLY A 63 -13.88 21.79 3.46
C GLY A 63 -14.44 20.53 4.11
N GLN A 64 -15.55 19.97 3.59
CA GLN A 64 -16.13 18.74 4.15
C GLN A 64 -15.26 17.52 3.80
N VAL A 65 -14.76 17.46 2.56
CA VAL A 65 -13.84 16.40 2.14
C VAL A 65 -12.52 16.52 2.88
N MET A 66 -11.97 17.73 3.04
CA MET A 66 -10.75 17.94 3.82
C MET A 66 -10.88 17.46 5.27
N GLU A 67 -11.97 17.82 5.95
CA GLU A 67 -12.26 17.38 7.32
C GLU A 67 -12.35 15.85 7.39
N ALA A 68 -13.07 15.22 6.47
CA ALA A 68 -13.20 13.77 6.40
C ALA A 68 -11.86 13.05 6.13
N ILE A 69 -10.99 13.60 5.28
CA ILE A 69 -9.63 13.07 5.04
C ILE A 69 -8.79 13.17 6.32
N SER A 70 -8.85 14.31 7.00
CA SER A 70 -8.12 14.54 8.26
C SER A 70 -8.56 13.54 9.35
N ASP A 71 -9.87 13.39 9.54
CA ASP A 71 -10.44 12.45 10.51
C ASP A 71 -10.09 11.00 10.18
N SER A 72 -10.21 10.62 8.90
CA SER A 72 -9.80 9.29 8.42
C SER A 72 -8.34 9.01 8.76
N GLN A 73 -7.45 9.97 8.51
CA GLN A 73 -6.04 9.83 8.78
C GLN A 73 -5.72 9.70 10.28
N HIS A 74 -6.35 10.52 11.13
CA HIS A 74 -6.16 10.47 12.57
C HIS A 74 -6.63 9.12 13.16
N ASN A 75 -7.81 8.66 12.73
CA ASN A 75 -8.36 7.37 13.15
C ASN A 75 -7.49 6.20 12.67
N TRP A 76 -6.97 6.27 11.45
CA TRP A 76 -6.05 5.28 10.92
C TRP A 76 -4.74 5.21 11.72
N GLN A 77 -4.16 6.34 12.15
CA GLN A 77 -2.97 6.34 13.02
C GLN A 77 -3.24 5.64 14.36
N SER A 78 -4.38 5.93 14.97
CA SER A 78 -4.82 5.26 16.20
C SER A 78 -4.99 3.74 16.00
N TYR A 79 -5.56 3.33 14.87
CA TYR A 79 -5.65 1.92 14.50
C TYR A 79 -4.26 1.29 14.35
N ARG A 80 -3.36 1.90 13.58
CA ARG A 80 -2.00 1.39 13.36
C ARG A 80 -1.29 1.16 14.68
N ASP A 81 -1.28 2.17 15.55
CA ASP A 81 -0.55 2.13 16.82
C ASP A 81 -1.13 1.07 17.76
N SER A 82 -2.46 1.00 17.89
CA SER A 82 -3.13 -0.01 18.72
C SER A 82 -2.98 -1.43 18.18
N HIS A 83 -3.07 -1.62 16.86
CA HIS A 83 -2.88 -2.89 16.21
C HIS A 83 -1.43 -3.38 16.37
N CYS A 84 -0.44 -2.56 16.03
CA CYS A 84 0.97 -2.94 16.16
C CYS A 84 1.38 -3.13 17.62
N ARG A 85 0.80 -2.38 18.57
CA ARG A 85 0.96 -2.64 20.00
C ARG A 85 0.41 -4.00 20.40
N SER A 86 -0.73 -4.42 19.86
CA SER A 86 -1.27 -5.75 20.16
C SER A 86 -0.28 -6.87 19.80
N LEU A 87 0.42 -6.73 18.66
CA LEU A 87 1.47 -7.64 18.25
C LEU A 87 2.69 -7.54 19.17
N TYR A 88 3.11 -6.33 19.55
CA TYR A 88 4.17 -6.14 20.54
C TYR A 88 3.90 -6.92 21.84
N GLU A 89 2.67 -6.86 22.36
CA GLU A 89 2.30 -7.52 23.61
C GLU A 89 2.34 -9.05 23.51
N ILE A 90 1.99 -9.64 22.36
CA ILE A 90 2.17 -11.08 22.10
C ILE A 90 3.65 -11.47 22.25
N TRP A 91 4.56 -10.61 21.79
CA TRP A 91 6.00 -10.83 21.81
C TRP A 91 6.71 -10.26 23.04
N ARG A 92 5.99 -9.77 24.06
CA ARG A 92 6.54 -8.97 25.19
C ARG A 92 7.73 -9.61 25.92
N GLN A 93 7.84 -10.94 25.92
CA GLN A 93 8.93 -11.66 26.58
C GLN A 93 10.21 -11.76 25.74
N GLY A 94 10.12 -11.53 24.42
CA GLY A 94 11.25 -11.58 23.49
C GLY A 94 11.91 -10.21 23.29
N SER A 95 13.20 -10.21 22.96
CA SER A 95 13.92 -8.99 22.54
C SER A 95 13.39 -8.43 21.21
N ILE A 96 12.83 -9.29 20.36
CA ILE A 96 12.32 -8.96 19.02
C ILE A 96 10.99 -8.19 19.03
N ARG A 97 10.32 -8.02 20.18
CA ARG A 97 9.02 -7.33 20.27
C ARG A 97 8.98 -5.96 19.59
N ASN A 98 10.07 -5.20 19.67
CA ASN A 98 10.17 -3.89 19.04
C ASN A 98 10.33 -3.99 17.51
N VAL A 99 11.09 -4.98 17.03
CA VAL A 99 11.18 -5.31 15.59
C VAL A 99 9.81 -5.67 15.04
N ILE A 100 9.02 -6.46 15.78
CA ILE A 100 7.63 -6.81 15.39
C ILE A 100 6.74 -5.57 15.29
N TYR A 101 6.81 -4.68 16.28
CA TYR A 101 6.05 -3.42 16.24
C TYR A 101 6.43 -2.55 15.03
N LEU A 102 7.73 -2.33 14.82
CA LEU A 102 8.23 -1.49 13.75
C LEU A 102 7.87 -2.06 12.37
N GLY A 103 8.06 -3.35 12.15
CA GLY A 103 7.68 -4.01 10.90
C GLY A 103 6.19 -3.89 10.60
N CYS A 104 5.34 -4.07 11.62
CA CYS A 104 3.90 -3.84 11.49
C CYS A 104 3.58 -2.39 11.09
N ALA A 105 4.21 -1.42 11.76
CA ALA A 105 3.97 0.00 11.50
C ALA A 105 4.40 0.40 10.08
N ILE A 106 5.53 -0.12 9.59
CA ILE A 106 6.01 0.09 8.22
C ILE A 106 4.98 -0.45 7.22
N GLN A 107 4.61 -1.73 7.34
CA GLN A 107 3.66 -2.37 6.40
C GLN A 107 2.33 -1.64 6.33
N LEU A 108 1.76 -1.26 7.48
CA LEU A 108 0.52 -0.51 7.49
C LEU A 108 0.67 0.88 6.87
N THR A 109 1.80 1.55 7.10
CA THR A 109 2.06 2.90 6.56
C THR A 109 2.27 2.87 5.05
N GLU A 110 2.94 1.85 4.50
CA GLU A 110 3.02 1.61 3.06
C GLU A 110 1.63 1.37 2.45
N ALA A 111 0.85 0.47 3.05
CA ALA A 111 -0.52 0.20 2.62
C ALA A 111 -1.40 1.45 2.64
N ARG A 112 -1.25 2.30 3.66
CA ARG A 112 -1.98 3.56 3.75
C ARG A 112 -1.57 4.55 2.67
N THR A 113 -0.28 4.64 2.36
CA THR A 113 0.24 5.50 1.29
C THR A 113 -0.42 5.12 -0.04
N GLU A 114 -0.50 3.82 -0.31
CA GLU A 114 -1.15 3.28 -1.50
C GLU A 114 -2.66 3.54 -1.53
N GLN A 115 -3.36 3.39 -0.39
CA GLN A 115 -4.77 3.75 -0.26
C GLN A 115 -5.01 5.23 -0.56
N LEU A 116 -4.25 6.14 0.06
CA LEU A 116 -4.35 7.58 -0.17
C LEU A 116 -4.14 7.92 -1.66
N ARG A 117 -3.15 7.29 -2.29
CA ARG A 117 -2.87 7.48 -3.71
C ARG A 117 -4.05 7.01 -4.58
N ASN A 118 -4.58 5.82 -4.31
CA ASN A 118 -5.67 5.25 -5.10
C ASN A 118 -6.97 6.03 -4.93
N ASP A 119 -7.33 6.38 -3.70
CA ASP A 119 -8.61 7.01 -3.39
C ASP A 119 -8.67 8.48 -3.84
N TYR A 120 -7.55 9.21 -3.77
CA TYR A 120 -7.55 10.66 -3.99
C TYR A 120 -6.70 11.13 -5.18
N LEU A 121 -5.67 10.38 -5.58
CA LEU A 121 -4.68 10.87 -6.55
C LEU A 121 -4.72 10.16 -7.90
N THR A 122 -5.30 8.96 -7.99
CA THR A 122 -5.51 8.32 -9.30
C THR A 122 -6.62 9.06 -10.05
N LEU A 123 -6.31 9.46 -11.29
CA LEU A 123 -7.34 9.93 -12.21
C LEU A 123 -8.17 8.72 -12.59
N MET A 124 -9.39 8.58 -12.05
CA MET A 124 -10.42 7.93 -12.84
C MET A 124 -10.59 8.77 -14.10
N ASP A 125 -10.18 8.24 -15.25
CA ASP A 125 -10.22 8.82 -16.60
C ASP A 125 -11.64 9.17 -17.10
N SER A 126 -12.57 9.60 -16.24
CA SER A 126 -13.96 9.88 -16.63
C SER A 126 -14.61 10.91 -15.71
N ALA A 127 -14.09 12.13 -15.79
CA ALA A 127 -14.97 13.28 -15.90
C ALA A 127 -14.27 14.30 -16.81
N GLU A 128 -14.21 13.99 -18.11
CA GLU A 128 -14.35 15.08 -19.08
C GLU A 128 -15.66 15.78 -18.70
N THR A 129 -15.56 16.84 -17.91
CA THR A 129 -16.64 17.80 -17.82
C THR A 129 -16.91 18.24 -19.26
N PRO A 130 -18.15 18.12 -19.78
CA PRO A 130 -18.46 18.71 -21.05
C PRO A 130 -18.16 20.20 -20.92
N LYS A 131 -17.07 20.66 -21.57
CA LYS A 131 -16.79 22.09 -21.69
C LYS A 131 -18.09 22.75 -22.16
N PRO A 132 -18.62 23.76 -21.45
CA PRO A 132 -19.84 24.41 -21.85
C PRO A 132 -19.61 25.00 -23.25
N GLY A 133 -20.31 24.46 -24.26
CA GLY A 133 -20.29 25.02 -25.61
C GLY A 133 -20.02 24.05 -26.77
N ARG A 134 -19.64 22.79 -26.55
CA ARG A 134 -19.59 21.82 -27.68
C ARG A 134 -20.94 21.12 -27.82
N LYS A 135 -21.65 21.37 -28.92
CA LYS A 135 -22.84 20.57 -29.28
C LYS A 135 -22.43 19.11 -29.48
N PRO A 136 -23.27 18.14 -29.07
CA PRO A 136 -22.98 16.73 -29.32
C PRO A 136 -22.91 16.49 -30.83
N GLU A 137 -21.78 15.97 -31.28
CA GLU A 137 -21.58 15.52 -32.66
C GLU A 137 -22.36 14.21 -32.86
N GLN A 138 -23.41 14.27 -33.70
CA GLN A 138 -24.23 13.11 -34.03
C GLN A 138 -23.39 12.14 -34.87
N SER A 139 -22.93 11.07 -34.25
CA SER A 139 -22.39 9.90 -34.94
C SER A 139 -23.53 9.25 -35.73
N SER A 140 -23.55 9.52 -37.04
CA SER A 140 -24.41 8.88 -38.03
C SER A 140 -24.08 7.39 -38.11
N GLY A 141 -24.87 6.58 -37.40
CA GLY A 141 -24.87 5.12 -37.52
C GLY A 141 -25.63 4.68 -38.77
N ASN A 142 -24.92 4.53 -39.88
CA ASN A 142 -25.45 3.87 -41.07
C ASN A 142 -25.68 2.37 -40.77
N ARG A 143 -26.92 1.91 -40.85
CA ARG A 143 -27.29 0.48 -40.86
C ARG A 143 -27.77 0.11 -42.26
N PRO A 144 -27.17 -0.88 -42.94
CA PRO A 144 -27.89 -1.66 -43.94
C PRO A 144 -28.48 -2.93 -43.30
N LEU A 145 -29.65 -3.31 -43.82
CA LEU A 145 -30.44 -4.49 -43.48
C LEU A 145 -29.71 -5.81 -43.77
#